data_AF-A0A942WFA4-F1
#
_entry.id   AF-A0A942WFA4-F1
#
_cell.length_a   1.000
_cell.length_b   1.000
_cell.length_c   1.000
_cell.angle_alpha   90.00
_cell.angle_beta   90.00
_cell.angle_gamma   90.00
#
_symmetry.space_group_name_H-M   'P 1'
#
loop_
_entity.id
_entity.type
_entity.pdbx_description
1 polymer ?
#
loop_
_entity_poly.entity_id
_entity_poly.type
_entity_poly.pdbx_seq_one_letter_code
_entity_poly.pdbx_strand_id
1 'polypeptide(L)'
;HAILKTKERLVRKLMEKHEKFKDDEGLWSLAMSRQMAEWREKNNLLDSYDEGKKKGVIDLLSLQIKQKFAIDAKEWLSTLSLSQLYELSNQLLTCDTWEELQKNLSNI
;
A
#
# COMPACT_ATOMS: atom_id res chain seq x y z
N HIS A 1 46.33 2.68 -1.46
CA HIS A 1 46.35 1.20 -1.43
C HIS A 1 46.02 0.62 -0.03
N ALA A 2 46.56 1.14 1.08
CA ALA A 2 46.32 0.60 2.42
C ALA A 2 44.86 0.69 2.93
N ILE A 3 44.16 1.80 2.66
CA ILE A 3 42.77 2.02 3.12
C ILE A 3 41.79 1.00 2.50
N LEU A 4 42.00 0.65 1.23
CA LEU A 4 41.15 -0.32 0.52
C LEU A 4 41.29 -1.72 1.13
N LYS A 5 42.52 -2.17 1.38
CA LYS A 5 42.80 -3.44 2.07
C LYS A 5 42.19 -3.51 3.47
N THR A 6 42.18 -2.40 4.21
CA THR A 6 41.53 -2.33 5.52
C THR A 6 40.01 -2.46 5.41
N LYS A 7 39.38 -1.81 4.43
CA LYS A 7 37.93 -1.94 4.17
C LYS A 7 37.55 -3.36 3.75
N GLU A 8 38.30 -3.98 2.85
CA GLU A 8 38.08 -5.37 2.43
C GLU A 8 38.20 -6.36 3.59
N ARG A 9 39.15 -6.14 4.51
CA ARG A 9 39.29 -6.96 5.73
C ARG A 9 38.11 -6.81 6.68
N LEU A 10 37.56 -5.61 6.80
CA LEU A 10 36.38 -5.37 7.64
C LEU A 10 35.12 -6.03 7.06
N VAL A 11 34.91 -5.89 5.75
CA VAL A 11 33.79 -6.55 5.05
C VAL A 11 33.88 -8.06 5.21
N ARG A 12 35.07 -8.65 5.04
CA ARG A 12 35.27 -10.10 5.23
C ARG A 12 34.95 -10.56 6.64
N LYS A 13 35.43 -9.85 7.67
CA LYS A 13 35.10 -10.14 9.07
C LYS A 13 33.61 -10.01 9.37
N LEU A 14 32.92 -9.07 8.73
CA LEU A 14 31.47 -8.93 8.82
C LEU A 14 30.75 -10.13 8.20
N MET A 15 31.18 -10.56 7.01
CA MET A 15 30.61 -11.73 6.33
C MET A 15 30.84 -13.02 7.13
N GLU A 16 32.06 -13.25 7.64
CA GLU A 16 32.40 -14.39 8.50
C GLU A 16 31.54 -14.42 9.77
N LYS A 17 31.28 -13.25 10.39
CA LYS A 17 30.43 -13.17 11.58
C LYS A 17 28.96 -13.44 11.25
N HIS A 18 28.50 -12.97 10.09
CA HIS A 18 27.13 -13.21 9.62
C HIS A 18 26.90 -14.69 9.26
N GLU A 19 27.91 -15.36 8.70
CA GLU A 19 27.88 -16.79 8.38
C GLU A 19 27.86 -17.64 9.66
N LYS A 20 28.73 -17.35 10.64
CA LYS A 20 28.67 -18.00 11.97
C LYS A 20 27.35 -17.77 12.70
N PHE A 21 26.73 -16.60 12.50
CA PHE A 21 25.42 -16.29 13.07
C PHE A 21 24.30 -17.09 12.38
N LYS A 22 24.48 -17.46 11.10
CA LYS A 22 23.59 -18.37 10.36
C LYS A 22 23.75 -19.83 10.78
N ASP A 23 24.99 -20.25 11.08
CA ASP A 23 25.29 -21.62 11.52
C ASP A 23 24.74 -21.94 12.92
N ASP A 24 24.53 -20.92 13.77
CA ASP A 24 23.75 -21.06 15.00
C ASP A 24 22.25 -21.07 14.66
N GLU A 25 21.79 -22.22 14.16
CA GLU A 25 20.49 -22.45 13.54
C GLU A 25 19.30 -21.96 14.41
N GLY A 26 19.44 -22.05 15.74
CA GLY A 26 18.45 -21.56 16.69
C GLY A 26 18.41 -20.04 16.81
N LEU A 27 19.57 -19.38 16.93
CA LEU A 27 19.64 -17.91 17.03
C LEU A 27 19.29 -17.23 15.71
N TRP A 28 19.71 -17.79 14.58
CA TRP A 28 19.33 -17.28 13.27
C TRP A 28 17.83 -17.40 13.01
N SER A 29 17.24 -18.55 13.33
CA SER A 29 15.80 -18.77 13.19
C SER A 29 14.98 -17.86 14.12
N LEU A 30 15.47 -17.62 15.35
CA LEU A 30 14.84 -16.67 16.28
C LEU A 30 14.92 -15.23 15.78
N ALA A 31 16.08 -14.80 15.27
CA ALA A 31 16.24 -13.45 14.72
C ALA A 31 15.39 -13.24 13.45
N MET A 32 15.37 -14.24 12.56
CA MET A 32 14.57 -14.20 11.33
C MET A 32 13.06 -14.20 11.63
N SER A 33 12.61 -15.05 12.55
CA SER A 33 11.19 -15.09 12.96
C SER A 33 10.72 -13.76 13.57
N ARG A 34 11.57 -13.09 14.37
CA ARG A 34 11.30 -11.73 14.86
C ARG A 34 11.20 -10.71 13.73
N GLN A 35 12.18 -10.69 12.82
CA GLN A 35 12.16 -9.76 11.68
C GLN A 35 10.92 -9.98 10.79
N MET A 36 10.55 -11.23 10.53
CA MET A 36 9.35 -11.57 9.77
C MET A 36 8.06 -11.19 10.52
N ALA A 37 8.05 -11.28 11.85
CA ALA A 37 6.91 -10.83 12.65
C ALA A 37 6.75 -9.31 12.58
N GLU A 38 7.84 -8.54 12.76
CA GLU A 38 7.85 -7.08 12.62
C GLU A 38 7.43 -6.65 11.20
N TRP A 39 7.93 -7.33 10.17
CA TRP A 39 7.55 -7.04 8.78
C TRP A 39 6.07 -7.28 8.52
N ARG A 40 5.51 -8.38 9.03
CA ARG A 40 4.07 -8.65 8.95
C ARG A 40 3.24 -7.62 9.71
N GLU A 41 3.64 -7.23 10.92
CA GLU A 41 2.95 -6.21 11.69
C GLU A 41 2.95 -4.87 10.93
N LYS A 42 4.08 -4.48 10.37
CA LYS A 42 4.19 -3.25 9.56
C LYS A 42 3.30 -3.30 8.32
N ASN A 43 3.26 -4.42 7.61
CA ASN A 43 2.40 -4.55 6.43
C ASN A 43 0.92 -4.56 6.82
N ASN A 44 0.53 -5.28 7.88
CA ASN A 44 -0.85 -5.26 8.37
C ASN A 44 -1.30 -3.84 8.72
N LEU A 45 -0.42 -3.05 9.35
CA LEU A 45 -0.69 -1.64 9.64
C LEU A 45 -0.88 -0.83 8.35
N LEU A 46 -0.03 -1.03 7.35
CA LEU A 46 -0.13 -0.34 6.05
C LEU A 46 -1.42 -0.72 5.31
N ASP A 47 -1.73 -2.01 5.23
CA ASP A 47 -2.94 -2.53 4.59
C ASP A 47 -4.20 -1.96 5.26
N SER A 48 -4.24 -1.95 6.61
CA SER A 48 -5.36 -1.36 7.36
C SER A 48 -5.53 0.14 7.11
N TYR A 49 -4.42 0.86 6.93
CA TYR A 49 -4.45 2.29 6.63
C TYR A 49 -4.99 2.56 5.23
N ASP A 50 -4.54 1.80 4.23
CA ASP A 50 -5.00 1.93 2.85
C ASP A 50 -6.47 1.52 2.68
N GLU A 51 -6.92 0.46 3.36
CA GLU A 51 -8.33 0.09 3.44
C GLU A 51 -9.18 1.19 4.06
N GLY A 52 -8.72 1.77 5.17
CA GLY A 52 -9.41 2.89 5.83
C GLY A 52 -9.53 4.10 4.93
N LYS A 53 -8.46 4.44 4.21
CA LYS A 53 -8.44 5.53 3.23
C LYS A 53 -9.42 5.28 2.08
N LYS A 54 -9.41 4.07 1.50
CA LYS A 54 -10.34 3.70 0.43
C LYS A 54 -11.80 3.79 0.89
N LYS A 55 -12.10 3.26 2.07
CA LYS A 55 -13.44 3.30 2.65
C LYS A 55 -13.92 4.75 2.87
N GLY A 56 -13.07 5.62 3.40
CA GLY A 56 -13.39 7.03 3.59
C GLY A 56 -13.70 7.75 2.27
N VAL A 57 -12.94 7.48 1.21
CA VAL A 57 -13.20 8.04 -0.12
C VAL A 57 -14.53 7.51 -0.69
N ILE A 58 -14.82 6.21 -0.56
CA ILE A 58 -16.10 5.63 -1.01
C ILE A 58 -17.29 6.27 -0.28
N ASP A 59 -17.23 6.39 1.05
CA ASP A 59 -18.32 6.95 1.83
C ASP A 59 -18.59 8.43 1.45
N LEU A 60 -17.54 9.22 1.21
CA LEU A 60 -17.65 10.62 0.79
C LEU A 60 -18.24 10.73 -0.62
N LEU A 61 -17.72 9.97 -1.59
CA LEU A 61 -18.21 9.99 -2.98
C LEU A 61 -19.65 9.48 -3.08
N SER A 62 -19.99 8.43 -2.32
CA SER A 62 -21.36 7.90 -2.25
C SER A 62 -22.33 8.98 -1.77
N LEU A 63 -21.97 9.75 -0.75
CA LEU A 63 -22.79 10.86 -0.26
C LEU A 63 -22.96 11.96 -1.32
N GLN A 64 -21.87 12.37 -1.98
CA GLN A 64 -21.92 13.41 -3.02
C GLN A 64 -22.74 12.98 -4.23
N ILE A 65 -22.59 11.73 -4.69
CA ILE A 65 -23.39 11.15 -5.78
C ILE A 65 -24.87 11.08 -5.39
N LYS A 66 -25.16 10.66 -4.15
CA LYS A 66 -26.53 10.63 -3.63
C LYS A 66 -27.16 12.03 -3.56
N GLN A 67 -26.39 13.04 -3.21
CA GLN A 67 -26.86 14.43 -3.18
C GLN A 67 -27.08 15.01 -4.59
N LYS A 68 -26.15 14.75 -5.52
CA LYS A 68 -26.17 15.34 -6.86
C LYS A 68 -27.12 14.63 -7.82
N PHE A 69 -27.15 13.30 -7.77
CA PHE A 69 -27.87 12.47 -8.73
C PHE A 69 -29.02 11.67 -8.10
N ALA A 70 -29.23 11.75 -6.79
CA ALA A 70 -30.21 10.94 -6.06
C ALA A 70 -30.01 9.41 -6.21
N ILE A 71 -28.77 8.97 -6.45
CA ILE A 71 -28.40 7.57 -6.66
C ILE A 71 -27.55 7.06 -5.49
N ASP A 72 -27.83 5.85 -5.00
CA ASP A 72 -26.93 5.16 -4.08
C ASP A 72 -25.91 4.33 -4.87
N ALA A 73 -24.69 4.86 -4.98
CA ALA A 73 -23.60 4.24 -5.73
C ALA A 73 -22.60 3.48 -4.84
N LYS A 74 -22.90 3.24 -3.56
CA LYS A 74 -21.93 2.68 -2.60
C LYS A 74 -21.35 1.33 -3.04
N GLU A 75 -22.21 0.43 -3.51
CA GLU A 75 -21.80 -0.89 -4.00
C GLU A 75 -20.91 -0.78 -5.23
N TRP A 76 -21.30 0.06 -6.20
CA TRP A 76 -20.52 0.27 -7.42
C TRP A 76 -19.15 0.91 -7.12
N LEU A 77 -19.08 1.94 -6.28
CA LEU A 77 -17.82 2.57 -5.86
C LEU A 77 -16.87 1.59 -5.17
N SER A 78 -17.42 0.59 -4.46
CA SER A 78 -16.62 -0.44 -3.80
C SER A 78 -15.89 -1.36 -4.79
N THR A 79 -16.41 -1.50 -6.01
CA THR A 79 -15.76 -2.27 -7.10
C THR A 79 -14.58 -1.55 -7.74
N LEU A 80 -14.45 -0.23 -7.54
CA LEU A 80 -13.42 0.58 -8.17
C LEU A 80 -12.10 0.55 -7.40
N SER A 81 -10.99 0.77 -8.13
CA SER A 81 -9.68 1.00 -7.54
C SER A 81 -9.56 2.41 -6.95
N LEU A 82 -8.59 2.62 -6.06
CA LEU A 82 -8.37 3.93 -5.43
C LEU A 82 -8.07 5.04 -6.46
N SER A 83 -7.32 4.71 -7.52
CA SER A 83 -7.02 5.64 -8.61
C SER A 83 -8.27 6.07 -9.36
N GLN A 84 -9.15 5.11 -9.69
CA GLN A 84 -10.43 5.39 -10.35
C GLN A 84 -11.33 6.25 -9.46
N LEU A 85 -11.35 6.03 -8.14
CA LEU A 85 -12.11 6.86 -7.21
C LEU A 85 -11.62 8.31 -7.18
N TYR A 86 -10.30 8.55 -7.22
CA TYR A 86 -9.79 9.93 -7.28
C TYR A 86 -10.13 10.62 -8.61
N GLU A 87 -10.03 9.91 -9.72
CA GLU A 87 -10.36 10.47 -11.02
C GLU A 87 -11.86 10.78 -11.12
N LEU A 88 -12.69 9.88 -10.61
CA LEU A 88 -14.11 10.11 -10.45
C LEU A 88 -14.38 11.35 -9.59
N SER A 89 -13.68 11.51 -8.47
CA SER A 89 -13.81 12.69 -7.61
C SER A 89 -13.54 14.00 -8.36
N ASN A 90 -12.55 14.01 -9.27
CA ASN A 90 -12.25 15.20 -10.08
C ASN A 90 -13.38 15.50 -11.07
N GLN A 91 -13.92 14.46 -11.71
CA GLN A 91 -14.97 14.57 -12.71
C GLN A 91 -16.36 14.78 -12.12
N LEU A 92 -16.57 14.44 -10.84
CA LEU A 92 -17.86 14.56 -10.16
C LEU A 92 -18.40 15.98 -10.14
N LEU A 93 -17.50 16.97 -10.09
CA LEU A 93 -17.87 18.38 -10.11
C LEU A 93 -18.21 18.88 -11.53
N THR A 94 -17.67 18.25 -12.57
CA THR A 94 -17.83 18.71 -13.96
C THR A 94 -18.93 17.98 -14.72
N CYS A 95 -19.29 16.74 -14.34
CA CYS A 95 -20.32 15.97 -15.03
C CYS A 95 -21.73 16.41 -14.58
N ASP A 96 -22.66 16.53 -15.52
CA ASP A 96 -24.05 16.94 -15.22
C ASP A 96 -24.97 15.73 -14.98
N THR A 97 -24.57 14.54 -15.43
CA THR A 97 -25.34 13.30 -15.28
C THR A 97 -24.50 12.13 -14.79
N TRP A 98 -25.18 11.14 -14.19
CA TRP A 98 -24.56 9.90 -13.72
C TRP A 98 -23.98 9.06 -14.86
N GLU A 99 -24.69 9.01 -15.99
CA GLU A 99 -24.28 8.24 -17.17
C GLU A 99 -23.00 8.80 -17.79
N GLU A 100 -22.86 10.12 -17.86
CA GLU A 100 -21.65 10.81 -18.31
C GLU A 100 -20.46 10.50 -17.38
N LEU A 101 -20.69 10.51 -16.06
CA LEU A 101 -19.68 10.17 -15.06
C LEU A 101 -19.18 8.73 -15.24
N GLN A 102 -20.09 7.76 -15.42
CA GLN A 102 -19.72 6.36 -15.67
C GLN A 102 -18.97 6.18 -16.99
N LYS A 103 -19.43 6.85 -18.05
CA LYS A 103 -18.81 6.79 -19.38
C LYS A 103 -17.40 7.36 -19.37
N ASN A 104 -17.18 8.48 -18.70
CA ASN A 104 -15.86 9.08 -18.58
C ASN A 104 -14.88 8.16 -17.83
N LEU A 105 -15.36 7.48 -16.78
CA LEU A 105 -14.56 6.48 -16.07
C LEU A 105 -14.20 5.27 -16.95
N SER A 106 -15.08 4.86 -17.87
CA SER A 106 -14.82 3.74 -18.79
C SER A 106 -13.86 4.08 -19.94
N ASN A 107 -13.63 5.38 -20.19
CA ASN A 107 -12.70 5.87 -21.20
C ASN A 107 -11.27 6.07 -20.65
N ILE A 108 -11.04 5.71 -19.38
CA ILE A 108 -9.75 5.78 -18.66
C ILE A 108 -9.20 4.37 -18.49
#